data_AF-A0A5A9XJR7-F1
#
_entry.id   AF-A0A5A9XJR7-F1
#
_cell.length_a   1.000
_cell.length_b   1.000
_cell.length_c   1.000
_cell.angle_alpha   90.00
_cell.angle_beta   90.00
_cell.angle_gamma   90.00
#
_symmetry.space_group_name_H-M   'P 1'
#
loop_
_entity.id
_entity.type
_entity.pdbx_description
1 polymer ?
#
loop_
_entity_poly.entity_id
_entity_poly.type
_entity_poly.pdbx_seq_one_letter_code
_entity_poly.pdbx_strand_id
1 'polypeptide(L)'
;MKKLAQGLYHSPKQSAFGLLPPADGLVVESFLRDKDFLVFSPSAYNTVGLGTTQLYNRTLVYNHKRHGVFTLGNRQFDFRIKPRFPKKLSPEFLFVDLLNNLDELAEDHDAVLHQAHVKLSSFDSTRLERAVENYGSMATRKRFREWLDG
;
A
#
# COMPACT_ATOMS: atom_id res chain seq x y z
N MET A 1 25.76 -17.14 -4.97
CA MET A 1 24.32 -16.96 -5.23
C MET A 1 23.54 -17.46 -4.02
N LYS A 2 22.50 -16.72 -3.58
CA LYS A 2 21.56 -17.19 -2.53
C LYS A 2 20.18 -17.44 -3.14
N LYS A 3 19.56 -18.58 -2.81
CA LYS A 3 18.20 -18.93 -3.23
C LYS A 3 17.19 -18.19 -2.34
N LEU A 4 16.23 -17.49 -2.95
CA LEU A 4 15.18 -16.74 -2.25
C LEU A 4 13.82 -17.46 -2.30
N ALA A 5 13.58 -18.22 -3.37
CA ALA A 5 12.42 -19.07 -3.61
C ALA A 5 12.77 -20.10 -4.70
N GLN A 6 11.85 -21.03 -5.00
CA GLN A 6 12.04 -22.01 -6.07
C GLN A 6 12.14 -21.31 -7.43
N GLY A 7 13.34 -21.31 -8.03
CA GLY A 7 13.63 -20.60 -9.28
C GLY A 7 14.08 -19.14 -9.13
N LEU A 8 14.22 -18.61 -7.90
CA LEU A 8 14.67 -17.24 -7.65
C LEU A 8 16.06 -17.21 -7.00
N TYR A 9 17.03 -16.63 -7.72
CA TYR A 9 18.42 -16.53 -7.29
C TYR A 9 18.88 -15.07 -7.20
N HIS A 10 19.59 -14.74 -6.13
CA HIS A 10 20.19 -13.41 -5.92
C HIS A 10 21.72 -13.48 -5.95
N SER A 11 22.33 -12.50 -6.64
CA SER A 11 23.76 -12.21 -6.56
C SER A 11 23.95 -10.93 -5.72
N PRO A 12 24.34 -11.06 -4.45
CA PRO A 12 24.31 -9.94 -3.51
C PRO A 12 25.44 -8.93 -3.73
N LYS A 13 25.12 -7.65 -3.57
CA LYS A 13 26.11 -6.57 -3.42
C LYS A 13 26.56 -6.51 -1.96
N GLN A 14 27.87 -6.47 -1.72
CA GLN A 14 28.48 -6.35 -0.39
C GLN A 14 28.33 -4.91 0.14
N SER A 15 27.87 -4.75 1.38
CA SER A 15 28.04 -3.52 2.16
C SER A 15 28.91 -3.79 3.39
N ALA A 16 29.30 -2.73 4.11
CA ALA A 16 30.09 -2.82 5.34
C ALA A 16 29.44 -3.67 6.46
N PHE A 17 28.13 -3.96 6.35
CA PHE A 17 27.36 -4.74 7.33
C PHE A 17 26.96 -6.15 6.82
N GLY A 18 27.52 -6.59 5.69
CA GLY A 18 27.25 -7.91 5.10
C GLY A 18 26.48 -7.85 3.78
N LEU A 19 25.86 -8.97 3.38
CA LEU A 19 25.08 -9.06 2.15
C LEU A 19 23.77 -8.31 2.33
N LEU A 20 23.55 -7.22 1.59
CA LEU A 20 22.26 -6.54 1.59
C LEU A 20 21.19 -7.48 1.02
N PRO A 21 20.03 -7.62 1.69
CA PRO A 21 18.90 -8.27 1.05
C PRO A 21 18.54 -7.49 -0.22
N PRO A 22 18.04 -8.18 -1.27
CA PRO A 22 17.58 -7.50 -2.46
C PRO A 22 16.46 -6.52 -2.08
N ALA A 23 16.41 -5.38 -2.78
CA ALA A 23 15.31 -4.44 -2.64
C ALA A 23 13.97 -5.15 -2.92
N ASP A 24 12.94 -4.81 -2.16
CA ASP A 24 11.63 -5.48 -2.25
C ASP A 24 11.08 -5.52 -3.67
N GLY A 25 11.24 -4.41 -4.41
CA GLY A 25 10.82 -4.33 -5.80
C GLY A 25 11.45 -5.42 -6.68
N LEU A 26 12.73 -5.74 -6.51
CA LEU A 26 13.40 -6.78 -7.30
C LEU A 26 12.91 -8.19 -6.95
N VAL A 27 12.64 -8.43 -5.66
CA VAL A 27 12.10 -9.71 -5.18
C VAL A 27 10.68 -9.93 -5.73
N VAL A 28 9.85 -8.90 -5.62
CA VAL A 28 8.47 -8.90 -6.13
C VAL A 28 8.43 -9.00 -7.65
N GLU A 29 9.24 -8.23 -8.37
CA GLU A 29 9.34 -8.26 -9.83
C GLU A 29 9.67 -9.67 -10.32
N SER A 30 10.66 -10.31 -9.71
CA SER A 30 11.07 -11.65 -10.09
C SER A 30 10.01 -12.71 -9.76
N PHE A 31 9.28 -12.54 -8.66
CA PHE A 31 8.20 -13.44 -8.24
C PHE A 31 6.98 -13.32 -9.17
N LEU A 32 6.56 -12.10 -9.51
CA LEU A 32 5.42 -11.85 -10.42
C LEU A 32 5.77 -12.03 -11.89
N ARG A 33 7.07 -11.99 -12.23
CA ARG A 33 7.56 -11.82 -13.61
C ARG A 33 6.85 -10.65 -14.28
N ASP A 34 6.80 -9.52 -13.58
CA ASP A 34 6.11 -8.30 -13.99
C ASP A 34 6.76 -7.08 -13.37
N LYS A 35 6.59 -5.92 -14.00
CA LYS A 35 6.98 -4.60 -13.49
C LYS A 35 5.78 -3.75 -13.09
N ASP A 36 4.56 -4.14 -13.45
CA ASP A 36 3.35 -3.42 -13.09
C ASP A 36 2.81 -3.87 -11.73
N PHE A 37 3.42 -3.30 -10.68
CA PHE A 37 3.03 -3.53 -9.30
C PHE A 37 3.40 -2.31 -8.43
N LEU A 38 2.76 -2.20 -7.27
CA LEU A 38 3.07 -1.18 -6.26
C LEU A 38 3.41 -1.87 -4.94
N VAL A 39 4.58 -1.56 -4.40
CA VAL A 39 5.08 -2.11 -3.13
C VAL A 39 5.17 -1.00 -2.09
N PHE A 40 4.59 -1.21 -0.91
CA PHE A 40 4.70 -0.27 0.20
C PHE A 40 4.45 -0.95 1.56
N SER A 41 4.96 -0.35 2.63
CA SER A 41 4.65 -0.78 3.99
C SER A 41 3.40 -0.05 4.52
N PRO A 42 2.62 -0.66 5.42
CA PRO A 42 1.49 0.00 6.07
C PRO A 42 1.87 1.29 6.82
N SER A 43 3.13 1.42 7.26
CA SER A 43 3.65 2.67 7.84
C SER A 43 3.60 3.88 6.89
N ALA A 44 3.46 3.66 5.57
CA ALA A 44 3.24 4.74 4.61
C ALA A 44 1.97 5.54 4.92
N TYR A 45 0.94 4.93 5.53
CA TYR A 45 -0.26 5.66 5.92
C TYR A 45 -0.01 6.76 6.96
N ASN A 46 1.10 6.69 7.71
CA ASN A 46 1.43 7.74 8.67
C ASN A 46 1.62 9.11 7.97
N THR A 47 1.94 9.14 6.67
CA THR A 47 2.06 10.39 5.91
C THR A 47 0.73 11.13 5.76
N VAL A 48 -0.40 10.41 5.81
CA VAL A 48 -1.73 11.02 5.76
C VAL A 48 -2.24 11.41 7.15
N GLY A 49 -1.51 11.10 8.22
CA GLY A 49 -1.71 11.59 9.59
C GLY A 49 -3.16 11.50 10.08
N LEU A 50 -3.75 10.31 9.97
CA LEU A 50 -5.09 9.97 10.47
C LEU A 50 -5.05 9.33 11.87
N GLY A 51 -3.96 9.55 12.62
CA GLY A 51 -3.77 8.92 13.92
C GLY A 51 -3.43 7.43 13.87
N THR A 52 -3.10 6.91 12.69
CA THR A 52 -2.64 5.52 12.54
C THR A 52 -1.19 5.39 13.04
N THR A 53 -0.92 4.31 13.78
CA THR A 53 0.44 3.99 14.25
C THR A 53 0.78 2.57 13.81
N GLN A 54 0.81 2.38 12.50
CA GLN A 54 0.88 1.04 11.93
C GLN A 54 2.30 0.48 11.94
N LEU A 55 2.58 -0.35 12.95
CA LEU A 55 3.77 -1.19 13.04
C LEU A 55 3.41 -2.64 12.61
N TYR A 56 2.94 -2.80 11.38
CA TYR A 56 2.78 -4.13 10.81
C TYR A 56 4.07 -4.58 10.13
N ASN A 57 4.60 -5.74 10.53
CA ASN A 57 5.75 -6.36 9.87
C ASN A 57 5.34 -7.10 8.58
N ARG A 58 4.60 -6.42 7.70
CA ARG A 58 4.20 -6.93 6.37
C ARG A 58 4.38 -5.85 5.31
N THR A 59 4.70 -6.28 4.09
CA THR A 59 4.75 -5.41 2.91
C THR A 59 3.54 -5.68 2.04
N LEU A 60 2.78 -4.65 1.67
CA LEU A 60 1.67 -4.74 0.72
C LEU A 60 2.20 -4.70 -0.72
N VAL A 61 1.64 -5.55 -1.57
CA VAL A 61 1.98 -5.61 -3.01
C VAL A 61 0.71 -5.59 -3.85
N TYR A 62 0.39 -4.44 -4.43
CA TYR A 62 -0.72 -4.33 -5.39
C TYR A 62 -0.23 -4.74 -6.76
N ASN A 63 -0.97 -5.64 -7.41
CA ASN A 63 -0.62 -6.23 -8.69
C ASN A 63 -1.88 -6.75 -9.40
N HIS A 64 -1.73 -7.35 -10.59
CA HIS A 64 -2.85 -7.93 -11.35
C HIS A 64 -2.82 -9.46 -11.49
N LYS A 65 -1.83 -10.14 -10.89
CA LYS A 65 -1.49 -11.55 -11.20
C LYS A 65 -1.68 -12.53 -10.06
N ARG A 66 -1.47 -12.11 -8.81
CA ARG A 66 -1.39 -12.97 -7.63
C ARG A 66 -2.06 -12.32 -6.44
N HIS A 67 -2.78 -13.13 -5.68
CA HIS A 67 -3.36 -12.76 -4.40
C HIS A 67 -2.88 -13.72 -3.31
N GLY A 68 -2.73 -13.22 -2.09
CA GLY A 68 -2.40 -14.00 -0.90
C GLY A 68 -1.08 -13.57 -0.26
N VAL A 69 -0.79 -14.18 0.89
CA VAL A 69 0.41 -13.89 1.66
C VAL A 69 1.52 -14.86 1.29
N PHE A 70 2.68 -14.34 0.89
CA PHE A 70 3.84 -15.12 0.50
C PHE A 70 5.07 -14.71 1.32
N THR A 71 5.88 -15.69 1.70
CA THR A 71 7.18 -15.44 2.32
C THR A 71 8.26 -15.52 1.24
N LEU A 72 8.95 -14.41 0.97
CA LEU A 72 10.02 -14.33 -0.03
C LEU A 72 11.32 -13.95 0.70
N GLY A 73 12.27 -14.88 0.78
CA GLY A 73 13.40 -14.76 1.71
C GLY A 73 12.91 -14.81 3.17
N ASN A 74 13.25 -13.79 3.97
CA ASN A 74 12.85 -13.71 5.39
C ASN A 74 11.76 -12.65 5.63
N ARG A 75 10.99 -12.29 4.60
CA ARG A 75 9.99 -11.22 4.65
C ARG A 75 8.64 -11.71 4.16
N GLN A 76 7.59 -11.22 4.81
CA GLN A 76 6.21 -11.52 4.46
C GLN A 76 5.64 -10.41 3.57
N PHE A 77 5.07 -10.81 2.44
CA PHE A 77 4.44 -9.94 1.45
C PHE A 77 2.97 -10.34 1.31
N ASP A 78 2.07 -9.38 1.44
CA ASP A 78 0.64 -9.53 1.20
C ASP A 78 0.33 -9.01 -0.20
N PHE A 79 0.17 -9.94 -1.13
CA PHE A 79 -0.16 -9.65 -2.52
C PHE A 79 -1.67 -9.46 -2.67
N ARG A 80 -2.07 -8.30 -3.20
CA ARG A 80 -3.48 -7.98 -3.46
C ARG A 80 -3.70 -7.69 -4.93
N ILE A 81 -4.71 -8.34 -5.49
CA ILE A 81 -5.14 -8.04 -6.84
C ILE A 81 -6.01 -6.78 -6.78
N LYS A 82 -5.49 -5.68 -7.33
CA LYS A 82 -6.22 -4.41 -7.42
C LYS A 82 -6.33 -4.04 -8.89
N PRO A 83 -7.53 -3.74 -9.42
CA PRO A 83 -7.70 -3.40 -10.84
C PRO A 83 -6.94 -2.13 -11.22
N ARG A 84 -6.76 -1.20 -10.27
CA ARG A 84 -6.05 0.06 -10.46
C ARG A 84 -5.23 0.41 -9.22
N PHE A 85 -4.03 0.92 -9.46
CA PHE A 85 -3.14 1.51 -8.46
C PHE A 85 -2.17 2.47 -9.19
N PRO A 86 -1.60 3.48 -8.51
CA PRO A 86 -0.65 4.39 -9.12
C PRO A 86 0.75 3.77 -9.24
N LYS A 87 1.58 4.33 -10.12
CA LYS A 87 3.00 3.93 -10.24
C LYS A 87 3.87 4.38 -9.07
N LYS A 88 3.45 5.43 -8.36
CA LYS A 88 4.14 6.00 -7.20
C LYS A 88 3.11 6.35 -6.14
N LEU A 89 3.48 6.20 -4.87
CA LEU A 89 2.64 6.64 -3.77
C LEU A 89 2.43 8.16 -3.82
N SER A 90 1.22 8.57 -3.49
CA SER A 90 0.90 9.96 -3.19
C SER A 90 0.07 10.01 -1.91
N PRO A 91 0.06 11.15 -1.20
CA PRO A 91 -0.80 11.33 -0.03
C PRO A 91 -2.27 11.06 -0.34
N GLU A 92 -2.76 11.50 -1.51
CA GLU A 92 -4.17 11.30 -1.91
C GLU A 92 -4.48 9.82 -2.12
N PHE A 93 -3.60 9.08 -2.79
CA PHE A 93 -3.77 7.63 -2.94
C PHE A 93 -3.76 6.92 -1.60
N LEU A 94 -2.80 7.23 -0.73
CA LEU A 94 -2.69 6.60 0.60
C LEU A 94 -3.92 6.89 1.46
N PHE A 95 -4.49 8.09 1.35
CA PHE A 95 -5.70 8.48 2.06
C PHE A 95 -6.89 7.64 1.60
N VAL A 96 -7.10 7.55 0.28
CA VAL A 96 -8.18 6.76 -0.32
C VAL A 96 -8.00 5.27 -0.03
N ASP A 97 -6.77 4.77 -0.12
CA ASP A 97 -6.48 3.36 0.10
C ASP A 97 -6.62 2.97 1.57
N LEU A 98 -6.24 3.84 2.51
CA LEU A 98 -6.53 3.61 3.93
C LEU A 98 -8.03 3.41 4.16
N LEU A 99 -8.86 4.29 3.60
CA LEU A 99 -10.32 4.20 3.73
C LEU A 99 -10.91 2.97 3.01
N ASN A 100 -10.29 2.54 1.91
CA ASN A 100 -10.69 1.31 1.21
C ASN A 100 -10.46 0.05 2.05
N ASN A 101 -9.46 0.06 2.93
CA ASN A 101 -9.07 -1.09 3.74
C ASN A 101 -9.35 -0.82 5.24
N LEU A 102 -10.32 0.04 5.55
CA LEU A 102 -10.64 0.46 6.92
C LEU A 102 -10.91 -0.75 7.84
N ASP A 103 -11.65 -1.74 7.34
CA ASP A 103 -12.01 -2.96 8.10
C ASP A 103 -10.81 -3.87 8.45
N GLU A 104 -9.64 -3.60 7.87
CA GLU A 104 -8.41 -4.34 8.17
C GLU A 104 -7.47 -3.58 9.12
N LEU A 105 -7.86 -2.35 9.50
CA LEU A 105 -7.12 -1.55 10.47
C LEU A 105 -7.41 -2.05 11.89
N ALA A 106 -6.44 -1.89 12.78
CA ALA A 106 -6.64 -2.21 14.19
C ALA A 106 -7.14 -0.98 14.97
N GLU A 107 -7.03 0.20 14.36
CA GLU A 107 -7.49 1.47 14.88
C GLU A 107 -9.02 1.56 14.92
N ASP A 108 -9.55 2.41 15.82
CA ASP A 108 -10.97 2.69 15.90
C ASP A 108 -11.48 3.31 14.59
N HIS A 109 -12.44 2.63 13.95
CA HIS A 109 -12.94 3.02 12.63
C HIS A 109 -13.59 4.40 12.65
N ASP A 110 -14.39 4.71 13.68
CA ASP A 110 -15.12 5.97 13.76
C ASP A 110 -14.16 7.14 14.02
N ALA A 111 -13.15 6.93 14.86
CA ALA A 111 -12.09 7.92 15.09
C ALA A 111 -11.29 8.20 13.81
N VAL A 112 -10.92 7.15 13.07
CA VAL A 112 -10.22 7.28 11.78
C VAL A 112 -11.09 8.03 10.76
N LEU A 113 -12.37 7.71 10.68
CA LEU A 113 -13.32 8.37 9.77
C LEU A 113 -13.53 9.83 10.12
N HIS A 114 -13.70 10.15 11.40
CA HIS A 114 -13.81 11.52 11.88
C HIS A 114 -12.55 12.33 11.51
N GLN A 115 -11.36 11.77 11.78
CA GLN A 115 -10.11 12.44 11.45
C GLN A 115 -9.91 12.59 9.94
N ALA A 116 -10.33 11.60 9.15
CA ALA A 116 -10.29 11.65 7.70
C ALA A 116 -11.17 12.80 7.18
N HIS A 117 -12.39 12.92 7.69
CA HIS A 117 -13.31 14.00 7.32
C HIS A 117 -12.73 15.39 7.62
N VAL A 118 -12.21 15.60 8.83
CA VAL A 118 -11.56 16.86 9.23
C VAL A 118 -10.39 17.22 8.30
N LYS A 119 -9.65 16.21 7.83
CA LYS A 119 -8.42 16.40 7.04
C LYS A 119 -8.66 16.67 5.56
N LEU A 120 -9.88 16.51 5.06
CA LEU A 120 -10.21 16.74 3.64
C LEU A 120 -9.77 18.12 3.15
N SER A 121 -9.94 19.16 3.96
CA SER A 121 -9.59 20.54 3.63
C SER A 121 -8.09 20.80 3.48
N SER A 122 -7.24 19.87 3.94
CA SER A 122 -5.78 19.98 3.82
C SER A 122 -5.23 19.45 2.48
N PHE A 123 -6.06 18.74 1.71
CA PHE A 123 -5.67 18.19 0.42
C PHE A 123 -5.96 19.17 -0.72
N ASP A 124 -5.21 19.02 -1.81
CA ASP A 124 -5.63 19.54 -3.11
C ASP A 124 -6.91 18.81 -3.55
N SER A 125 -8.02 19.55 -3.65
CA SER A 125 -9.34 18.99 -3.92
C SER A 125 -9.39 18.24 -5.26
N THR A 126 -8.77 18.79 -6.30
CA THR A 126 -8.74 18.18 -7.64
C THR A 126 -7.95 16.87 -7.64
N ARG A 127 -6.81 16.84 -6.94
CA ARG A 127 -6.00 15.62 -6.84
C ARG A 127 -6.68 14.54 -6.00
N LEU A 128 -7.35 14.94 -4.91
CA LEU A 128 -8.07 14.01 -4.04
C LEU A 128 -9.28 13.41 -4.75
N GLU A 129 -10.09 14.23 -5.43
CA GLU A 129 -11.23 13.78 -6.23
C GLU A 129 -10.79 12.75 -7.29
N ARG A 130 -9.74 13.06 -8.05
CA ARG A 130 -9.15 12.10 -9.01
C ARG A 130 -8.69 10.81 -8.34
N ALA A 131 -8.12 10.86 -7.13
CA ALA A 131 -7.70 9.66 -6.42
C ALA A 131 -8.92 8.81 -5.99
N VAL A 132 -10.00 9.44 -5.52
CA VAL A 132 -11.25 8.78 -5.15
C VAL A 132 -11.90 8.11 -6.36
N GLU A 133 -11.97 8.80 -7.50
CA GLU A 133 -12.53 8.27 -8.74
C GLU A 133 -11.71 7.11 -9.31
N ASN A 134 -10.38 7.18 -9.22
CA ASN A 134 -9.51 6.16 -9.82
C ASN A 134 -9.32 4.94 -8.92
N TYR A 135 -9.24 5.14 -7.60
CA TYR A 135 -8.79 4.12 -6.65
C TYR A 135 -9.79 3.83 -5.53
N GLY A 136 -10.80 4.69 -5.32
CA GLY A 136 -11.80 4.48 -4.28
C GLY A 136 -12.70 3.28 -4.57
N SER A 137 -12.97 2.48 -3.54
CA SER A 137 -14.02 1.47 -3.52
C SER A 137 -15.40 2.13 -3.60
N MET A 138 -16.45 1.35 -3.88
CA MET A 138 -17.82 1.88 -3.88
C MET A 138 -18.20 2.49 -2.51
N ALA A 139 -17.79 1.86 -1.41
CA ALA A 139 -18.04 2.37 -0.06
C ALA A 139 -17.30 3.69 0.18
N THR A 140 -16.01 3.77 -0.20
CA THR A 140 -15.20 4.99 -0.07
C THR A 140 -15.78 6.13 -0.90
N ARG A 141 -16.15 5.89 -2.17
CA ARG A 141 -16.77 6.90 -3.03
C ARG A 141 -18.11 7.41 -2.49
N LYS A 142 -18.94 6.50 -1.95
CA LYS A 142 -20.20 6.88 -1.32
C LYS A 142 -19.95 7.82 -0.14
N ARG A 143 -19.00 7.46 0.73
CA ARG A 143 -18.62 8.27 1.89
C ARG A 143 -18.13 9.66 1.51
N PHE A 144 -17.30 9.76 0.46
CA PHE A 144 -16.82 11.06 -0.03
C PHE A 144 -17.95 11.94 -0.56
N ARG A 145 -18.94 11.38 -1.25
CA ARG A 145 -20.12 12.15 -1.68
C ARG A 145 -20.90 12.68 -0.48
N GLU A 146 -21.15 11.84 0.52
CA GLU A 146 -21.82 12.25 1.76
C GLU A 146 -21.07 13.38 2.50
N TRP A 147 -19.74 13.39 2.45
CA TRP A 147 -18.92 14.45 3.05
C TRP A 147 -18.90 15.76 2.25
N LEU A 148 -19.11 15.71 0.93
CA LEU A 148 -19.08 16.88 0.05
C LEU A 148 -20.47 17.50 -0.14
N ASP A 149 -21.53 16.71 -0.02
CA ASP A 149 -22.92 17.14 -0.15
C ASP A 149 -23.49 17.70 1.17
N GLY A 150 -22.73 17.61 2.28
CA GLY A 150 -23.13 17.97 3.64
C GLY A 150 -22.67 19.35 4.12
#